data_AF-A0AA39KXD3-F1
#
_entry.id   AF-A0AA39KXD3-F1
#
_cell.length_a   1.000
_cell.length_b   1.000
_cell.length_c   1.000
_cell.angle_alpha   90.00
_cell.angle_beta   90.00
_cell.angle_gamma   90.00
#
_symmetry.space_group_name_H-M   'P 1'
#
loop_
_entity.id
_entity.type
_entity.pdbx_description
1 polymer ?
#
loop_
_entity_poly.entity_id
_entity_poly.type
_entity_poly.pdbx_seq_one_letter_code
_entity_poly.pdbx_strand_id
1 'polypeptide(L)'
;MNEPIQTSSKTTETREINTNYSYYDGHYNQPFYVDKTLLIKELLKSGHVLISAPPRFGKTLNMDMARRFLEIEVDEDGKAIELDVDEDKRCLKEVQTRSKNFKLFQGKKILRENKFVFKHFVKYPTIHVDFRELVGHDFEEILVKFRKIINKAFRQHAYLEKSSLWDREEYNKETFMEYFDPVKCASLNKLDVEEGLEILAGFLHGHHGKAVYMFIDDLDVPVHTMVYQNLMSTKDKRETIEFLQDITRYLLKENEFIGRSLSNSSLIFSTLILQRARTIFHITLLCMNVCFPNFTASKKLK
;
A
#
# COMPACT_ATOMS: atom_id res chain seq x y z
N MET A 1 46.27 37.57 -14.16
CA MET A 1 45.33 38.38 -13.37
C MET A 1 44.00 38.38 -14.09
N ASN A 2 43.06 37.62 -13.52
CA ASN A 2 41.60 37.56 -13.69
C ASN A 2 40.97 37.90 -15.05
N GLU A 3 40.55 36.84 -15.75
CA GLU A 3 39.41 36.87 -16.67
C GLU A 3 38.07 37.03 -15.91
N PRO A 4 37.04 37.64 -16.51
CA PRO A 4 35.79 37.95 -15.85
C PRO A 4 34.84 36.74 -15.80
N ILE A 5 34.28 36.51 -14.62
CA ILE A 5 33.27 35.49 -14.33
C ILE A 5 31.95 35.88 -15.01
N GLN A 6 31.54 35.12 -16.02
CA GLN A 6 30.18 35.15 -16.55
C GLN A 6 29.25 34.44 -15.57
N THR A 7 28.34 35.21 -14.97
CA THR A 7 27.19 34.72 -14.20
C THR A 7 26.11 34.21 -15.16
N SER A 8 25.99 32.89 -15.33
CA SER A 8 24.86 32.27 -16.01
C SER A 8 23.77 31.85 -15.01
N SER A 9 22.68 32.60 -15.09
CA SER A 9 21.27 32.25 -14.83
C SER A 9 20.97 30.88 -14.21
N LYS A 10 20.36 30.96 -13.01
CA LYS A 10 19.59 29.92 -12.32
C LYS A 10 18.68 29.14 -13.28
N THR A 11 18.99 27.87 -13.49
CA THR A 11 18.01 26.88 -13.93
C THR A 11 17.11 26.53 -12.76
N THR A 12 15.84 26.89 -12.88
CA THR A 12 14.76 26.48 -11.99
C THR A 12 14.66 24.96 -12.04
N GLU A 13 15.24 24.28 -11.04
CA GLU A 13 14.98 22.87 -10.78
C GLU A 13 13.50 22.73 -10.43
N THR A 14 12.69 22.32 -11.40
CA THR A 14 11.36 21.78 -11.16
C THR A 14 11.56 20.54 -10.31
N ARG A 15 11.37 20.67 -8.99
CA ARG A 15 11.34 19.54 -8.06
C ARG A 15 10.16 18.66 -8.44
N GLU A 16 10.41 17.65 -9.27
CA GLU A 16 9.55 16.50 -9.39
C GLU A 16 9.38 15.93 -7.98
N ILE A 17 8.17 16.07 -7.44
CA ILE A 17 7.80 15.47 -6.17
C ILE A 17 7.81 13.97 -6.41
N ASN A 18 8.91 13.34 -6.04
CA ASN A 18 9.16 11.91 -6.21
C ASN A 18 8.21 11.15 -5.25
N THR A 19 6.97 10.91 -5.69
CA THR A 19 5.91 10.29 -4.88
C THR A 19 6.05 8.77 -4.72
N ASN A 20 7.08 8.15 -5.30
CA ASN A 20 7.27 6.71 -5.29
C ASN A 20 8.47 6.28 -4.43
N TYR A 21 8.33 6.42 -3.11
CA TYR A 21 9.24 5.74 -2.18
C TYR A 21 8.79 4.27 -2.03
N SER A 22 9.23 3.38 -2.93
CA SER A 22 9.07 1.93 -2.70
C SER A 22 10.20 1.43 -1.81
N TYR A 23 9.84 1.02 -0.60
CA TYR A 23 10.77 0.47 0.39
C TYR A 23 11.43 -0.81 -0.11
N TYR A 24 10.69 -1.67 -0.81
CA TYR A 24 11.20 -2.94 -1.32
C TYR A 24 12.25 -2.75 -2.43
N ASP A 25 12.01 -1.82 -3.35
CA ASP A 25 12.91 -1.52 -4.47
C ASP A 25 14.33 -1.13 -4.01
N GLY A 26 14.45 -0.43 -2.88
CA GLY A 26 15.74 -0.03 -2.32
C GLY A 26 16.51 -1.15 -1.60
N HIS A 27 15.83 -2.24 -1.22
CA HIS A 27 16.37 -3.23 -0.29
C HIS A 27 16.44 -4.66 -0.83
N TYR A 28 15.70 -5.01 -1.89
CA TYR A 28 15.59 -6.41 -2.37
C TYR A 28 16.92 -7.03 -2.84
N ASN A 29 17.90 -6.23 -3.26
CA ASN A 29 19.19 -6.70 -3.80
C ASN A 29 20.37 -6.46 -2.83
N GLN A 30 20.09 -6.11 -1.58
CA GLN A 30 21.14 -5.89 -0.59
C GLN A 30 21.73 -7.23 -0.08
N PRO A 31 23.02 -7.31 0.26
CA PRO A 31 23.66 -8.56 0.71
C PRO A 31 23.03 -9.18 1.95
N PHE A 32 22.43 -8.34 2.81
CA PHE A 32 21.76 -8.75 4.05
C PHE A 32 20.25 -8.99 3.88
N TYR A 33 19.71 -8.89 2.66
CA TYR A 33 18.29 -9.18 2.40
C TYR A 33 18.02 -10.68 2.55
N VAL A 34 17.12 -11.03 3.47
CA VAL A 34 16.63 -12.40 3.63
C VAL A 34 15.36 -12.57 2.81
N ASP A 35 15.38 -13.51 1.85
CA ASP A 35 14.22 -13.80 1.00
C ASP A 35 13.06 -14.44 1.78
N LYS A 36 12.05 -13.61 2.05
CA LYS A 36 10.76 -13.94 2.67
C LYS A 36 9.60 -13.91 1.68
N THR A 37 9.85 -13.96 0.37
CA THR A 37 8.80 -13.82 -0.66
C THR A 37 7.69 -14.88 -0.58
N LEU A 38 7.97 -16.05 0.01
CA LEU A 38 6.94 -17.06 0.28
C LEU A 38 5.88 -16.60 1.31
N LEU A 39 6.16 -15.56 2.12
CA LEU A 39 5.19 -14.94 3.01
C LEU A 39 3.94 -14.47 2.24
N ILE A 40 4.09 -14.04 0.98
CA ILE A 40 2.97 -13.60 0.14
C ILE A 40 1.89 -14.67 0.03
N LYS A 41 2.27 -15.96 -0.05
CA LYS A 41 1.31 -17.08 -0.08
C LYS A 41 0.49 -17.16 1.20
N GLU A 42 1.13 -16.95 2.34
CA GLU A 42 0.47 -16.97 3.65
C GLU A 42 -0.47 -15.77 3.81
N LEU A 43 -0.05 -14.58 3.36
CA LEU A 43 -0.87 -13.36 3.42
C LEU A 43 -2.14 -13.48 2.56
N LEU A 44 -2.09 -14.21 1.45
CA LEU A 44 -3.24 -14.43 0.57
C LEU A 44 -4.16 -15.59 0.98
N LYS A 45 -3.94 -16.25 2.12
CA LYS A 45 -4.89 -17.27 2.62
C LYS A 45 -6.16 -16.66 3.20
N SER A 46 -6.08 -15.41 3.67
CA SER A 46 -7.15 -14.74 4.41
C SER A 46 -7.56 -13.42 3.79
N GLY A 47 -8.81 -12.99 4.01
CA GLY A 47 -9.34 -11.73 3.46
C GLY A 47 -8.61 -10.52 4.04
N HIS A 48 -8.69 -10.34 5.35
CA HIS A 48 -8.04 -9.24 6.07
C HIS A 48 -6.94 -9.78 6.97
N VAL A 49 -5.72 -9.27 6.83
CA VAL A 49 -4.55 -9.72 7.59
C VAL A 49 -3.90 -8.56 8.32
N LEU A 50 -3.66 -8.74 9.61
CA LEU A 50 -2.85 -7.82 10.42
C LEU A 50 -1.47 -8.45 10.67
N ILE A 51 -0.43 -7.84 10.10
CA ILE A 51 0.98 -8.16 10.38
C ILE A 51 1.41 -7.41 11.63
N SER A 52 1.74 -8.15 12.68
CA SER A 52 2.08 -7.55 13.96
C SER A 52 3.46 -8.00 14.42
N ALA A 53 4.32 -7.04 14.76
CA ALA A 53 5.72 -7.31 15.14
C ALA A 53 6.32 -6.09 15.85
N PRO A 54 7.43 -6.22 16.58
CA PRO A 54 8.12 -5.05 17.12
C PRO A 54 8.62 -4.09 16.03
N PRO A 55 9.01 -2.85 16.39
CA PRO A 55 9.63 -1.91 15.45
C PRO A 55 10.86 -2.52 14.76
N ARG A 56 11.09 -2.16 13.49
CA ARG A 56 12.24 -2.59 12.66
C ARG A 56 12.28 -4.08 12.28
N PHE A 57 11.21 -4.84 12.49
CA PHE A 57 11.11 -6.26 12.06
C PHE A 57 10.84 -6.46 10.55
N GLY A 58 10.91 -5.39 9.75
CA GLY A 58 10.68 -5.44 8.31
C GLY A 58 9.21 -5.56 7.91
N LYS A 59 8.27 -5.09 8.75
CA LYS A 59 6.83 -5.07 8.47
C LYS A 59 6.51 -4.30 7.18
N THR A 60 6.91 -3.02 7.12
CA THR A 60 6.80 -2.16 5.94
C THR A 60 7.44 -2.80 4.72
N LEU A 61 8.65 -3.35 4.85
CA LEU A 61 9.34 -4.01 3.74
C LEU A 61 8.55 -5.22 3.19
N ASN A 62 8.02 -6.06 4.07
CA ASN A 62 7.24 -7.24 3.68
C ASN A 62 5.87 -6.85 3.08
N MET A 63 5.25 -5.79 3.61
CA MET A 63 4.00 -5.24 3.10
C MET A 63 4.19 -4.65 1.70
N ASP A 64 5.22 -3.81 1.52
CA ASP A 64 5.57 -3.25 0.22
C ASP A 64 5.94 -4.38 -0.76
N MET A 65 6.73 -5.37 -0.35
CA MET A 65 7.01 -6.56 -1.17
C MET A 65 5.72 -7.27 -1.63
N ALA A 66 4.73 -7.46 -0.76
CA ALA A 66 3.46 -8.06 -1.15
C ALA A 66 2.67 -7.17 -2.12
N ARG A 67 2.65 -5.84 -1.89
CA ARG A 67 2.05 -4.85 -2.79
C ARG A 67 2.69 -4.93 -4.19
N ARG A 68 4.01 -4.82 -4.30
CA ARG A 68 4.75 -4.88 -5.58
C ARG A 68 4.50 -6.20 -6.32
N PHE A 69 4.25 -7.30 -5.61
CA PHE A 69 3.91 -8.58 -6.25
C PHE A 69 2.51 -8.60 -6.87
N LEU A 70 1.54 -7.93 -6.24
CA LEU A 70 0.11 -8.03 -6.57
C LEU A 70 -0.39 -6.90 -7.46
N GLU A 71 0.21 -5.72 -7.32
CA GLU A 71 -0.16 -4.46 -7.97
C GLU A 71 -0.12 -4.56 -9.49
N ILE A 72 -1.24 -4.21 -10.13
CA ILE A 72 -1.33 -4.00 -11.57
C ILE A 72 -0.39 -2.88 -11.97
N GLU A 73 0.44 -3.15 -12.96
CA GLU A 73 1.20 -2.12 -13.64
C GLU A 73 0.34 -1.56 -14.77
N VAL A 74 0.29 -0.24 -14.85
CA VAL A 74 -0.43 0.48 -15.90
C VAL A 74 0.55 1.21 -16.80
N ASP A 75 0.17 1.40 -18.06
CA ASP A 75 0.89 2.27 -18.99
C ASP A 75 0.52 3.76 -18.78
N GLU A 76 1.05 4.63 -19.64
CA GLU A 76 0.83 6.09 -19.58
C GLU A 76 -0.64 6.50 -19.81
N ASP A 77 -1.42 5.62 -20.43
CA ASP A 77 -2.85 5.79 -20.71
C ASP A 77 -3.74 5.10 -19.67
N GLY A 78 -3.12 4.50 -18.64
CA GLY A 78 -3.83 3.80 -17.56
C GLY A 78 -4.28 2.39 -17.90
N LYS A 79 -3.93 1.87 -19.09
CA LYS A 79 -4.27 0.49 -19.46
C LYS A 79 -3.35 -0.47 -18.71
N ALA A 80 -3.95 -1.53 -18.17
CA ALA A 80 -3.19 -2.58 -17.49
C ALA A 80 -2.21 -3.25 -18.45
N ILE A 81 -0.94 -3.36 -18.03
CA ILE A 81 0.08 -4.13 -18.71
C ILE A 81 -0.23 -5.60 -18.47
N GLU A 82 -0.94 -6.20 -19.42
CA GLU A 82 -1.26 -7.62 -19.36
C GLU A 82 0.00 -8.45 -19.56
N LEU A 83 0.17 -9.44 -18.68
CA LEU A 83 1.17 -10.46 -18.84
C LEU A 83 0.63 -11.47 -19.88
N ASP A 84 1.21 -11.47 -21.08
CA ASP A 84 1.04 -12.56 -22.05
C ASP A 84 1.67 -13.81 -21.42
N VAL A 85 0.85 -14.60 -20.75
CA VAL A 85 1.29 -15.89 -20.19
C VAL A 85 0.51 -16.98 -20.90
N ASP A 86 1.11 -17.45 -21.99
CA ASP A 86 0.66 -18.62 -22.73
C ASP A 86 0.66 -19.83 -21.77
N GLU A 87 -0.52 -20.36 -21.42
CA GLU A 87 -0.67 -21.46 -20.44
C GLU A 87 0.14 -22.71 -20.85
N ASP A 88 0.37 -22.87 -22.17
CA ASP A 88 1.06 -24.02 -22.76
C ASP A 88 2.55 -23.77 -23.06
N LYS A 89 3.03 -22.52 -23.02
CA LYS A 89 4.46 -22.22 -23.26
C LYS A 89 5.12 -21.65 -22.02
N ARG A 90 6.12 -22.39 -21.54
CA ARG A 90 7.05 -22.02 -20.45
C ARG A 90 7.87 -20.76 -20.76
N CYS A 91 7.24 -19.61 -20.93
CA CYS A 91 7.93 -18.36 -21.20
C CYS A 91 7.45 -17.27 -20.25
N LEU A 92 7.97 -17.33 -19.02
CA LEU A 92 8.26 -16.14 -18.22
C LEU A 92 9.20 -15.14 -18.95
N LYS A 93 9.63 -15.43 -20.19
CA LYS A 93 10.53 -14.61 -21.02
C LYS A 93 9.86 -13.33 -21.53
N GLU A 94 8.57 -13.32 -21.82
CA GLU A 94 7.89 -12.08 -22.26
C GLU A 94 7.54 -11.18 -21.07
N VAL A 95 7.08 -11.78 -19.96
CA VAL A 95 6.89 -11.14 -18.65
C VAL A 95 8.15 -10.40 -18.17
N GLN A 96 9.34 -10.97 -18.41
CA GLN A 96 10.64 -10.39 -18.05
C GLN A 96 10.90 -9.00 -18.64
N THR A 97 10.31 -8.68 -19.79
CA THR A 97 10.75 -7.52 -20.59
C THR A 97 9.92 -6.27 -20.31
N ARG A 98 8.65 -6.41 -19.92
CA ARG A 98 7.72 -5.28 -19.75
C ARG A 98 7.41 -4.92 -18.29
N SER A 99 7.44 -5.89 -17.38
CA SER A 99 7.08 -5.65 -15.98
C SER A 99 8.27 -5.12 -15.17
N LYS A 100 8.13 -3.94 -14.56
CA LYS A 100 9.12 -3.41 -13.61
C LYS A 100 9.14 -4.25 -12.35
N ASN A 101 7.97 -4.68 -11.88
CA ASN A 101 7.78 -5.50 -10.69
C ASN A 101 8.44 -6.85 -10.84
N PHE A 102 8.41 -7.46 -12.03
CA PHE A 102 9.02 -8.77 -12.25
C PHE A 102 10.51 -8.79 -11.90
N LYS A 103 11.23 -7.70 -12.22
CA LYS A 103 12.67 -7.55 -11.91
C LYS A 103 12.96 -7.68 -10.42
N LEU A 104 12.04 -7.23 -9.56
CA LEU A 104 12.19 -7.27 -8.10
C LEU A 104 12.09 -8.68 -7.51
N PHE A 105 11.50 -9.61 -8.25
CA PHE A 105 11.30 -11.00 -7.82
C PHE A 105 12.24 -11.98 -8.52
N GLN A 106 13.09 -11.53 -9.44
CA GLN A 106 14.08 -12.39 -10.09
C GLN A 106 14.98 -13.08 -9.06
N GLY A 107 15.13 -14.40 -9.21
CA GLY A 107 15.90 -15.24 -8.29
C GLY A 107 15.25 -15.49 -6.92
N LYS A 108 14.07 -14.90 -6.63
CA LYS A 108 13.36 -15.11 -5.36
C LYS A 108 12.56 -16.41 -5.34
N LYS A 109 12.38 -16.97 -4.15
CA LYS A 109 11.69 -18.25 -3.91
C LYS A 109 10.26 -18.28 -4.48
N ILE A 110 9.52 -17.17 -4.38
CA ILE A 110 8.12 -17.11 -4.86
C ILE A 110 8.00 -17.38 -6.36
N LEU A 111 8.99 -17.03 -7.18
CA LEU A 111 8.93 -17.29 -8.63
C LEU A 111 9.00 -18.77 -9.00
N ARG A 112 9.36 -19.65 -8.05
CA ARG A 112 9.32 -21.11 -8.25
C ARG A 112 7.89 -21.66 -8.17
N GLU A 113 6.95 -20.87 -7.66
CA GLU A 113 5.56 -21.25 -7.43
C GLU A 113 4.69 -20.87 -8.64
N ASN A 114 4.98 -21.45 -9.81
CA ASN A 114 4.42 -21.03 -11.12
C ASN A 114 2.89 -20.83 -11.11
N LYS A 115 2.14 -21.80 -10.57
CA LYS A 115 0.66 -21.71 -10.48
C LYS A 115 0.19 -20.52 -9.66
N PHE A 116 0.90 -20.22 -8.57
CA PHE A 116 0.57 -19.10 -7.70
C PHE A 116 0.93 -17.76 -8.37
N VAL A 117 2.11 -17.68 -8.98
CA VAL A 117 2.57 -16.50 -9.72
C VAL A 117 1.59 -16.17 -10.85
N PHE A 118 1.24 -17.15 -11.69
CA PHE A 118 0.27 -16.96 -12.79
C PHE A 118 -1.06 -16.37 -12.30
N LYS A 119 -1.53 -16.87 -11.16
CA LYS A 119 -2.82 -16.48 -10.60
C LYS A 119 -2.83 -15.08 -9.98
N HIS A 120 -1.72 -14.64 -9.39
CA HIS A 120 -1.72 -13.48 -8.49
C HIS A 120 -0.76 -12.36 -8.87
N PHE A 121 0.29 -12.63 -9.65
CA PHE A 121 1.32 -11.66 -9.94
C PHE A 121 0.82 -10.55 -10.86
N VAL A 122 0.87 -9.29 -10.41
CA VAL A 122 0.46 -8.09 -11.17
C VAL A 122 -1.01 -8.23 -11.65
N LYS A 123 -1.89 -8.71 -10.77
CA LYS A 123 -3.30 -9.00 -11.12
C LYS A 123 -4.33 -8.12 -10.43
N TYR A 124 -3.97 -7.36 -9.40
CA TYR A 124 -4.94 -6.62 -8.58
C TYR A 124 -4.66 -5.11 -8.52
N PRO A 125 -5.70 -4.25 -8.59
CA PRO A 125 -5.56 -2.86 -8.19
C PRO A 125 -5.21 -2.79 -6.70
N THR A 126 -4.33 -1.88 -6.32
CA THR A 126 -3.89 -1.76 -4.93
C THR A 126 -3.97 -0.33 -4.44
N ILE A 127 -4.46 -0.12 -3.23
CA ILE A 127 -4.38 1.17 -2.52
C ILE A 127 -3.36 1.03 -1.40
N HIS A 128 -2.44 1.98 -1.27
CA HIS A 128 -1.48 2.02 -0.16
C HIS A 128 -1.55 3.34 0.61
N VAL A 129 -1.77 3.23 1.91
CA VAL A 129 -1.80 4.36 2.85
C VAL A 129 -0.81 4.12 4.00
N ASP A 130 -0.19 5.20 4.46
CA ASP A 130 0.80 5.17 5.54
C ASP A 130 0.35 6.16 6.63
N PHE A 131 0.12 5.64 7.84
CA PHE A 131 -0.38 6.41 8.98
C PHE A 131 0.74 6.95 9.88
N ARG A 132 2.02 6.79 9.52
CA ARG A 132 3.16 7.26 10.31
C ARG A 132 3.11 8.75 10.63
N GLU A 133 2.62 9.56 9.70
CA GLU A 133 2.54 11.01 9.86
C GLU A 133 1.27 11.48 10.58
N LEU A 134 0.33 10.57 10.88
CA LEU A 134 -0.96 10.87 11.47
C LEU A 134 -0.87 11.05 13.00
N VAL A 135 -0.12 12.07 13.38
CA VAL A 135 0.12 12.53 14.75
C VAL A 135 -0.32 13.99 14.84
N GLY A 136 -1.00 14.43 15.90
CA GLY A 136 -1.47 15.81 16.01
C GLY A 136 -1.77 16.19 17.45
N HIS A 137 -1.98 17.49 17.67
CA HIS A 137 -2.32 18.05 18.98
C HIS A 137 -3.83 18.13 19.23
N ASP A 138 -4.64 18.18 18.16
CA ASP A 138 -6.09 18.16 18.20
C ASP A 138 -6.67 17.36 17.02
N PHE A 139 -8.00 17.20 17.01
CA PHE A 139 -8.68 16.45 15.96
C PHE A 139 -8.57 17.12 14.58
N GLU A 140 -8.54 18.46 14.52
CA GLU A 140 -8.45 19.18 13.24
C GLU A 140 -7.10 18.96 12.56
N GLU A 141 -6.00 18.97 13.32
CA GLU A 141 -4.68 18.62 12.80
C GLU A 141 -4.64 17.19 12.23
N ILE A 142 -5.26 16.23 12.93
CA ILE A 142 -5.39 14.84 12.47
C ILE A 142 -6.20 14.80 11.17
N LEU A 143 -7.32 15.52 11.11
CA LEU A 143 -8.19 15.58 9.93
C LEU A 143 -7.44 16.17 8.72
N VAL A 144 -6.72 17.27 8.90
CA VAL A 144 -5.86 17.88 7.86
C VAL A 144 -4.81 16.89 7.36
N LYS A 145 -4.18 16.12 8.26
CA LYS A 145 -3.20 15.11 7.87
C LYS A 145 -3.84 13.93 7.14
N PHE A 146 -5.05 13.53 7.52
CA PHE A 146 -5.78 12.49 6.83
C PHE A 146 -6.19 12.90 5.41
N ARG A 147 -6.64 14.14 5.21
CA ARG A 147 -6.87 14.71 3.86
C ARG A 147 -5.65 14.56 2.96
N LYS A 148 -4.44 14.84 3.49
CA LYS A 148 -3.17 14.64 2.75
C LYS A 148 -2.91 13.18 2.41
N ILE A 149 -3.21 12.24 3.32
CA ILE A 149 -3.08 10.80 3.08
C ILE A 149 -4.02 10.36 1.95
N ILE A 150 -5.29 10.79 1.98
CA ILE A 150 -6.26 10.50 0.92
C ILE A 150 -5.81 11.10 -0.42
N ASN A 151 -5.43 12.38 -0.44
CA ASN A 151 -4.91 13.02 -1.64
C ASN A 151 -3.74 12.23 -2.24
N LYS A 152 -2.78 11.81 -1.40
CA LYS A 152 -1.65 10.97 -1.82
C LYS A 152 -2.11 9.64 -2.39
N ALA A 153 -3.13 8.99 -1.81
CA ALA A 153 -3.70 7.76 -2.34
C ALA A 153 -4.34 7.97 -3.71
N PHE A 154 -5.15 9.02 -3.91
CA PHE A 154 -5.71 9.34 -5.23
C PHE A 154 -4.64 9.66 -6.27
N ARG A 155 -3.59 10.39 -5.88
CA ARG A 155 -2.47 10.73 -6.77
C ARG A 155 -1.63 9.52 -7.21
N GLN A 156 -1.58 8.45 -6.42
CA GLN A 156 -0.97 7.18 -6.86
C GLN A 156 -1.71 6.58 -8.08
N HIS A 157 -2.96 6.98 -8.29
CA HIS A 157 -3.81 6.53 -9.40
C HIS A 157 -4.13 7.65 -10.38
N ALA A 158 -3.20 8.58 -10.61
CA ALA A 158 -3.37 9.72 -11.53
C ALA A 158 -3.81 9.31 -12.94
N TYR A 159 -3.46 8.09 -13.38
CA TYR A 159 -3.91 7.55 -14.67
C TYR A 159 -5.44 7.46 -14.80
N LEU A 160 -6.18 7.42 -13.69
CA LEU A 160 -7.64 7.44 -13.72
C LEU A 160 -8.19 8.73 -14.31
N GLU A 161 -7.46 9.84 -14.32
CA GLU A 161 -7.93 11.11 -14.91
C GLU A 161 -8.35 10.95 -16.39
N LYS A 162 -7.67 10.06 -17.13
CA LYS A 162 -7.94 9.75 -18.55
C LYS A 162 -8.77 8.48 -18.76
N SER A 163 -9.27 7.88 -17.69
CA SER A 163 -10.03 6.64 -17.73
C SER A 163 -11.33 6.78 -18.52
N SER A 164 -11.67 5.78 -19.33
CA SER A 164 -13.00 5.63 -19.94
C SER A 164 -14.11 5.30 -18.94
N LEU A 165 -13.78 5.15 -17.66
CA LEU A 165 -14.75 5.03 -16.57
C LEU A 165 -15.69 6.25 -16.51
N TRP A 166 -15.19 7.43 -16.84
CA TRP A 166 -15.97 8.68 -16.79
C TRP A 166 -17.06 8.79 -17.86
N ASP A 167 -17.05 7.90 -18.87
CA ASP A 167 -18.10 7.83 -19.88
C ASP A 167 -19.37 7.12 -19.36
N ARG A 168 -19.30 6.49 -18.17
CA ARG A 168 -20.39 5.76 -17.55
C ARG A 168 -21.09 6.64 -16.51
N GLU A 169 -22.42 6.73 -16.58
CA GLU A 169 -23.24 7.62 -15.73
C GLU A 169 -23.10 7.37 -14.22
N GLU A 170 -22.71 6.16 -13.84
CA GLU A 170 -22.50 5.73 -12.45
C GLU A 170 -21.32 6.43 -11.76
N TYR A 171 -20.39 7.01 -12.52
CA TYR A 171 -19.15 7.58 -12.00
C TYR A 171 -19.02 9.07 -12.28
N ASN A 172 -18.67 9.84 -11.26
CA ASN A 172 -18.48 11.28 -11.37
C ASN A 172 -17.00 11.67 -11.34
N LYS A 173 -16.49 12.22 -12.45
CA LYS A 173 -15.11 12.71 -12.55
C LYS A 173 -14.84 13.87 -11.60
N GLU A 174 -15.82 14.73 -11.33
CA GLU A 174 -15.64 15.87 -10.43
C GLU A 174 -15.32 15.39 -9.01
N THR A 175 -16.02 14.35 -8.53
CA THR A 175 -15.72 13.73 -7.23
C THR A 175 -14.28 13.22 -7.18
N PHE A 176 -13.78 12.55 -8.22
CA PHE A 176 -12.36 12.17 -8.27
C PHE A 176 -11.43 13.39 -8.17
N MET A 177 -11.76 14.49 -8.86
CA MET A 177 -10.97 15.72 -8.83
C MET A 177 -11.00 16.43 -7.46
N GLU A 178 -12.08 16.30 -6.69
CA GLU A 178 -12.17 16.83 -5.32
C GLU A 178 -11.12 16.19 -4.40
N TYR A 179 -10.89 14.88 -4.52
CA TYR A 179 -9.87 14.17 -3.75
C TYR A 179 -8.46 14.26 -4.36
N PHE A 180 -8.37 14.32 -5.69
CA PHE A 180 -7.10 14.34 -6.42
C PHE A 180 -6.38 15.70 -6.36
N ASP A 181 -7.13 16.81 -6.44
CA ASP A 181 -6.56 18.15 -6.31
C ASP A 181 -6.23 18.48 -4.84
N PRO A 182 -5.00 18.92 -4.52
CA PRO A 182 -4.61 19.15 -3.13
C PRO A 182 -5.36 20.32 -2.46
N VAL A 183 -5.83 21.31 -3.22
CA VAL A 183 -6.56 22.46 -2.68
C VAL A 183 -8.00 22.06 -2.39
N LYS A 184 -8.67 21.37 -3.33
CA LYS A 184 -10.02 20.84 -3.11
C LYS A 184 -10.03 19.82 -1.97
N CYS A 185 -9.08 18.90 -1.96
CA CYS A 185 -9.00 17.85 -0.94
C CYS A 185 -8.80 18.43 0.48
N ALA A 186 -8.09 19.56 0.60
CA ALA A 186 -7.91 20.24 1.89
C ALA A 186 -9.21 20.82 2.47
N SER A 187 -10.24 21.03 1.64
CA SER A 187 -11.54 21.59 2.04
C SER A 187 -12.61 20.54 2.37
N LEU A 188 -12.32 19.26 2.14
CA LEU A 188 -13.24 18.15 2.39
C LEU A 188 -13.64 18.07 3.86
N ASN A 189 -14.92 17.81 4.11
CA ASN A 189 -15.45 17.69 5.47
C ASN A 189 -15.10 16.32 6.09
N LYS A 190 -15.47 16.09 7.35
CA LYS A 190 -15.18 14.84 8.06
C LYS A 190 -15.74 13.61 7.35
N LEU A 191 -16.99 13.66 6.88
CA LEU A 191 -17.66 12.54 6.21
C LEU A 191 -16.98 12.21 4.87
N ASP A 192 -16.65 13.24 4.09
CA ASP A 192 -15.94 13.06 2.81
C ASP A 192 -14.60 12.33 3.03
N VAL A 193 -13.92 12.60 4.14
CA VAL A 193 -12.66 11.96 4.52
C VAL A 193 -12.89 10.53 5.02
N GLU A 194 -13.98 10.26 5.75
CA GLU A 194 -14.35 8.90 6.18
C GLU A 194 -14.62 7.98 4.99
N GLU A 195 -15.25 8.49 3.94
CA GLU A 195 -15.66 7.75 2.73
C GLU A 195 -14.60 7.75 1.62
N GLY A 196 -13.62 8.66 1.64
CA GLY A 196 -12.73 8.91 0.50
C GLY A 196 -11.93 7.69 0.01
N LEU A 197 -11.45 6.83 0.92
CA LEU A 197 -10.73 5.60 0.53
C LEU A 197 -11.67 4.53 -0.06
N GLU A 198 -12.94 4.52 0.36
CA GLU A 198 -13.95 3.66 -0.22
C GLU A 198 -14.32 4.10 -1.63
N ILE A 199 -14.50 5.41 -1.83
CA ILE A 199 -14.74 6.01 -3.15
C ILE A 199 -13.60 5.67 -4.12
N LEU A 200 -12.35 5.79 -3.67
CA LEU A 200 -11.19 5.39 -4.49
C LEU A 200 -11.22 3.91 -4.86
N ALA A 201 -11.59 3.03 -3.92
CA ALA A 201 -11.73 1.60 -4.20
C ALA A 201 -12.82 1.33 -5.25
N GLY A 202 -13.93 2.06 -5.20
CA GLY A 202 -14.99 2.01 -6.21
C GLY A 202 -14.50 2.41 -7.61
N PHE A 203 -13.76 3.52 -7.72
CA PHE A 203 -13.17 3.95 -9.00
C PHE A 203 -12.17 2.94 -9.57
N LEU A 204 -11.29 2.37 -8.72
CA LEU A 204 -10.35 1.34 -9.15
C LEU A 204 -11.05 0.06 -9.57
N HIS A 205 -12.10 -0.33 -8.85
CA HIS A 205 -12.90 -1.49 -9.20
C HIS A 205 -13.60 -1.29 -10.55
N GLY A 206 -14.25 -0.15 -10.77
CA GLY A 206 -14.94 0.15 -12.02
C GLY A 206 -13.99 0.22 -13.23
N HIS A 207 -12.78 0.74 -13.03
CA HIS A 207 -11.78 0.86 -14.09
C HIS A 207 -11.15 -0.50 -14.44
N HIS A 208 -10.72 -1.26 -13.44
CA HIS A 208 -10.00 -2.53 -13.65
C HIS A 208 -10.89 -3.78 -13.72
N GLY A 209 -12.16 -3.68 -13.31
CA GLY A 209 -13.10 -4.80 -13.23
C GLY A 209 -12.69 -5.86 -12.20
N LYS A 210 -11.91 -5.49 -11.18
CA LYS A 210 -11.30 -6.42 -10.21
C LYS A 210 -11.42 -5.90 -8.79
N ALA A 211 -11.49 -6.82 -7.84
CA ALA A 211 -11.43 -6.48 -6.42
C ALA A 211 -10.10 -5.79 -6.06
N VAL A 212 -10.18 -4.75 -5.23
CA VAL A 212 -9.06 -3.91 -4.81
C VAL A 212 -8.39 -4.49 -3.57
N TYR A 213 -7.06 -4.40 -3.51
CA TYR A 213 -6.25 -4.88 -2.39
C TYR A 213 -5.71 -3.69 -1.62
N MET A 214 -5.99 -3.63 -0.32
CA MET A 214 -5.65 -2.49 0.53
C MET A 214 -4.42 -2.76 1.39
N PHE A 215 -3.50 -1.81 1.46
CA PHE A 215 -2.29 -1.87 2.27
C PHE A 215 -2.24 -0.68 3.22
N ILE A 216 -2.22 -0.93 4.53
CA ILE A 216 -2.21 0.10 5.58
C ILE A 216 -0.95 -0.05 6.42
N ASP A 217 0.00 0.87 6.23
CA ASP A 217 1.21 0.96 7.06
C ASP A 217 0.94 1.70 8.37
N ASP A 218 1.64 1.29 9.42
CA ASP A 218 1.73 2.00 10.69
C ASP A 218 0.34 2.32 11.31
N LEU A 219 -0.62 1.39 11.15
CA LEU A 219 -2.03 1.56 11.54
C LEU A 219 -2.18 2.03 12.99
N ASP A 220 -1.31 1.58 13.90
CA ASP A 220 -1.39 1.86 15.32
C ASP A 220 -0.70 3.16 15.78
N VAL A 221 0.04 3.85 14.90
CA VAL A 221 0.77 5.08 15.23
C VAL A 221 -0.12 6.19 15.79
N PRO A 222 -1.31 6.50 15.25
CA PRO A 222 -2.16 7.55 15.79
C PRO A 222 -2.55 7.27 17.24
N VAL A 223 -2.97 6.04 17.53
CA VAL A 223 -3.42 5.64 18.86
C VAL A 223 -2.27 5.52 19.84
N HIS A 224 -1.16 4.92 19.41
CA HIS A 224 0.07 4.87 20.20
C HIS A 224 0.48 6.29 20.64
N THR A 225 0.48 7.24 19.73
CA THR A 225 0.90 8.62 20.01
C THR A 225 -0.05 9.32 20.98
N MET A 226 -1.36 9.18 20.79
CA MET A 226 -2.38 9.72 21.71
C MET A 226 -2.24 9.20 23.14
N VAL A 227 -1.90 7.92 23.29
CA VAL A 227 -1.78 7.27 24.60
C VAL A 227 -0.47 7.66 25.30
N TYR A 228 0.66 7.65 24.60
CA TYR A 228 1.96 7.84 25.24
C TYR A 228 2.44 9.29 25.30
N GLN A 229 2.17 10.10 24.28
CA GLN A 229 2.69 11.47 24.22
C GLN A 229 1.75 12.49 24.89
N ASN A 230 0.51 12.08 25.21
CA ASN A 230 -0.51 12.88 25.88
C ASN A 230 -0.72 14.27 25.24
N LEU A 231 -0.55 14.37 23.92
CA LEU A 231 -0.56 15.63 23.16
C LEU A 231 -1.94 16.24 22.99
N MET A 232 -3.00 15.46 23.23
CA MET A 232 -4.38 15.79 22.88
C MET A 232 -5.27 15.82 24.11
N SER A 233 -6.34 16.64 24.08
CA SER A 233 -7.38 16.62 25.10
C SER A 233 -8.14 15.29 25.10
N THR A 234 -8.77 14.91 26.22
CA THR A 234 -9.59 13.68 26.29
C THR A 234 -10.72 13.68 25.26
N LYS A 235 -11.27 14.85 24.94
CA LYS A 235 -12.31 14.99 23.92
C LYS A 235 -11.75 14.64 22.54
N ASP A 236 -10.64 15.26 22.15
CA ASP A 236 -10.04 15.08 20.84
C ASP A 236 -9.50 13.66 20.63
N LYS A 237 -8.99 13.02 21.70
CA LYS A 237 -8.60 11.61 21.67
C LYS A 237 -9.78 10.70 21.32
N ARG A 238 -10.93 10.91 21.99
CA ARG A 238 -12.13 10.12 21.74
C ARG A 238 -12.64 10.33 20.32
N GLU A 239 -12.71 11.59 19.88
CA GLU A 239 -13.15 11.95 18.54
C GLU A 239 -12.25 11.36 17.46
N THR A 240 -10.92 11.35 17.67
CA THR A 240 -9.94 10.72 16.77
C THR A 240 -10.11 9.21 16.71
N ILE A 241 -10.32 8.54 17.86
CA ILE A 241 -10.54 7.09 17.89
C ILE A 241 -11.85 6.74 17.15
N GLU A 242 -12.93 7.46 17.41
CA GLU A 242 -14.21 7.27 16.73
C GLU A 242 -14.05 7.44 15.20
N PHE A 243 -13.38 8.51 14.78
CA PHE A 243 -13.07 8.77 13.37
C PHE A 243 -12.25 7.63 12.71
N LEU A 244 -11.18 7.14 13.35
CA LEU A 244 -10.39 6.02 12.82
C LEU A 244 -11.19 4.71 12.76
N GLN A 245 -12.07 4.48 13.72
CA GLN A 245 -12.98 3.33 13.72
C GLN A 245 -14.00 3.42 12.59
N ASP A 246 -14.50 4.62 12.28
CA ASP A 246 -15.45 4.84 11.19
C ASP A 246 -14.80 4.69 9.82
N ILE A 247 -13.60 5.26 9.59
CA ILE A 247 -12.81 4.97 8.38
C ILE A 247 -12.59 3.47 8.21
N THR A 248 -12.22 2.77 9.29
CA THR A 248 -11.98 1.33 9.24
C THR A 248 -13.25 0.55 8.93
N ARG A 249 -14.41 0.99 9.43
CA ARG A 249 -15.73 0.42 9.14
C ARG A 249 -16.07 0.57 7.66
N TYR A 250 -16.00 1.78 7.11
CA TYR A 250 -16.21 2.02 5.68
C TYR A 250 -15.28 1.14 4.85
N LEU A 251 -13.98 1.18 5.13
CA LEU A 251 -12.97 0.50 4.35
C LEU A 251 -12.98 -1.04 4.43
N LEU A 252 -13.21 -1.63 5.61
CA LEU A 252 -13.03 -3.07 5.83
C LEU A 252 -14.34 -3.83 6.07
N LYS A 253 -15.45 -3.15 6.35
CA LYS A 253 -16.73 -3.80 6.65
C LYS A 253 -17.79 -3.54 5.59
N GLU A 254 -17.94 -2.29 5.18
CA GLU A 254 -19.02 -1.85 4.28
C GLU A 254 -18.59 -1.84 2.81
N ASN A 255 -17.30 -1.68 2.54
CA ASN A 255 -16.76 -1.66 1.18
C ASN A 255 -16.74 -3.06 0.53
N GLU A 256 -17.58 -3.24 -0.50
CA GLU A 256 -17.66 -4.47 -1.30
C GLU A 256 -16.55 -4.60 -2.35
N PHE A 257 -15.91 -3.49 -2.72
CA PHE A 257 -14.84 -3.44 -3.71
C PHE A 257 -13.51 -3.98 -3.17
N ILE A 258 -13.31 -3.94 -1.85
CA ILE A 258 -12.10 -4.43 -1.17
C ILE A 258 -12.17 -5.97 -1.08
N GLY A 259 -11.35 -6.64 -1.89
CA GLY A 259 -11.23 -8.09 -1.84
C GLY A 259 -10.38 -8.58 -0.67
N ARG A 260 -9.28 -7.86 -0.38
CA ARG A 260 -8.35 -8.18 0.70
C ARG A 260 -7.71 -6.93 1.29
N SER A 261 -7.33 -7.00 2.56
CA SER A 261 -6.50 -5.96 3.18
C SER A 261 -5.32 -6.55 3.95
N LEU A 262 -4.20 -5.83 3.91
CA LEU A 262 -3.01 -6.08 4.69
C LEU A 262 -2.69 -4.83 5.49
N SER A 263 -2.71 -4.95 6.81
CA SER A 263 -2.35 -3.86 7.70
C SER A 263 -1.15 -4.27 8.54
N ASN A 264 -0.33 -3.33 8.98
CA ASN A 264 0.71 -3.62 9.96
C ASN A 264 0.57 -2.80 11.24
N SER A 265 1.11 -3.34 12.34
CA SER A 265 0.99 -2.78 13.68
C SER A 265 2.12 -3.27 14.60
N SER A 266 2.33 -2.59 15.73
CA SER A 266 3.24 -3.00 16.80
C SER A 266 2.58 -3.80 17.93
N LEU A 267 1.33 -4.27 17.74
CA LEU A 267 0.50 -5.19 18.55
C LEU A 267 -0.47 -4.56 19.57
N ILE A 268 -0.15 -3.43 20.20
CA ILE A 268 -0.89 -3.02 21.42
C ILE A 268 -2.19 -2.25 21.12
N PHE A 269 -2.23 -1.44 20.05
CA PHE A 269 -3.34 -0.49 19.83
C PHE A 269 -4.19 -0.76 18.60
N SER A 270 -3.78 -1.64 17.69
CA SER A 270 -4.55 -1.95 16.49
C SER A 270 -5.92 -2.55 16.80
N THR A 271 -6.09 -3.22 17.94
CA THR A 271 -7.39 -3.75 18.38
C THR A 271 -8.42 -2.66 18.64
N LEU A 272 -8.01 -1.45 19.07
CA LEU A 272 -8.91 -0.32 19.29
C LEU A 272 -9.47 0.23 17.97
N ILE A 273 -8.65 0.25 16.92
CA ILE A 273 -9.06 0.76 15.60
C ILE A 273 -9.93 -0.28 14.88
N LEU A 274 -9.56 -1.55 15.00
CA LEU A 274 -10.17 -2.64 14.22
C LEU A 274 -11.46 -3.20 14.85
N GLN A 275 -11.99 -2.62 15.93
CA GLN A 275 -13.20 -3.11 16.60
C GLN A 275 -14.43 -3.17 15.66
N ARG A 276 -14.49 -2.29 14.66
CA ARG A 276 -15.61 -2.19 13.71
C ARG A 276 -15.32 -2.86 12.35
N ALA A 277 -14.21 -3.57 12.22
CA ALA A 277 -13.84 -4.28 10.99
C ALA A 277 -14.51 -5.68 10.89
N ARG A 278 -14.44 -6.30 9.70
CA ARG A 278 -14.73 -7.74 9.50
C ARG A 278 -13.72 -8.63 10.24
N THR A 279 -13.90 -9.95 10.18
CA THR A 279 -12.95 -10.93 10.73
C THR A 279 -11.53 -10.69 10.21
N ILE A 280 -10.62 -10.34 11.13
CA ILE A 280 -9.20 -10.09 10.83
C ILE A 280 -8.38 -11.29 11.26
N PHE A 281 -7.59 -11.81 10.34
CA PHE A 281 -6.59 -12.83 10.63
C PHE A 281 -5.31 -12.16 11.11
N HIS A 282 -4.83 -12.58 12.28
CA HIS A 282 -3.67 -11.98 12.90
C HIS A 282 -2.42 -12.84 12.65
N ILE A 283 -1.39 -12.25 12.04
CA ILE A 283 -0.10 -12.90 11.83
C ILE A 283 0.96 -12.14 12.61
N THR A 284 1.50 -12.76 13.65
CA THR A 284 2.61 -12.18 14.41
C THR A 284 3.95 -12.59 13.79
N LEU A 285 4.75 -11.64 13.32
CA LEU A 285 6.14 -11.89 12.90
C LEU A 285 7.06 -11.91 14.13
N LEU A 286 6.86 -12.87 15.03
CA LEU A 286 7.86 -13.23 16.04
C LEU A 286 8.94 -14.02 15.33
N CYS A 287 10.15 -13.46 15.19
CA CYS A 287 11.35 -14.09 14.61
C CYS A 287 11.06 -15.38 13.85
N MET A 288 10.60 -15.29 12.61
CA MET A 288 10.52 -16.47 11.74
C MET A 288 11.95 -16.91 11.40
N ASN A 289 12.55 -17.69 12.29
CA ASN A 289 13.03 -19.00 11.85
C ASN A 289 11.81 -19.69 11.26
N VAL A 290 11.63 -19.57 9.95
CA VAL A 290 10.97 -20.60 9.18
C VAL A 290 11.87 -21.83 9.32
N CYS A 291 11.75 -22.55 10.43
CA CYS A 291 12.27 -23.90 10.56
C CYS A 291 11.50 -24.73 9.53
N PHE A 292 12.16 -25.01 8.41
CA PHE A 292 11.79 -26.10 7.52
C PHE A 292 11.68 -27.38 8.34
N PRO A 293 10.62 -28.20 8.19
CA PRO A 293 10.80 -29.62 8.36
C PRO A 293 11.65 -30.11 7.17
N ASN A 294 12.77 -30.75 7.49
CA ASN A 294 13.69 -31.49 6.60
C ASN A 294 14.84 -30.69 5.97
N PHE A 295 15.83 -30.34 6.80
CA PHE A 295 17.22 -30.37 6.38
C PHE A 295 17.90 -31.54 7.10
N THR A 296 17.90 -32.72 6.48
CA THR A 296 18.82 -33.79 6.87
C THR A 296 20.23 -33.36 6.48
N ALA A 297 21.01 -32.98 7.49
CA ALA A 297 22.45 -32.83 7.35
C ALA A 297 23.06 -34.21 7.09
N SER A 298 23.31 -34.52 5.82
CA SER A 298 24.27 -35.56 5.42
C SER A 298 25.27 -34.91 4.49
N LYS A 299 26.44 -34.58 5.04
CA LYS A 299 27.70 -34.64 4.31
C LYS A 299 28.80 -34.96 5.31
N LYS A 300 29.22 -36.22 5.28
CA LYS A 300 30.47 -36.73 5.86
C LYS A 300 31.62 -35.89 5.31
N LEU A 301 32.41 -35.31 6.21
CA LEU A 301 33.76 -34.82 5.91
C LEU A 301 34.65 -36.04 5.60
N LYS A 302 35.37 -35.96 4.48
CA LYS A 302 36.63 -36.68 4.26
C LYS A 302 37.76 -35.73 4.57
#